data_AF-A0A964RI78-F1
#
_entry.id   AF-A0A964RI78-F1
#
_cell.length_a   1.000
_cell.length_b   1.000
_cell.length_c   1.000
_cell.angle_alpha   90.00
_cell.angle_beta   90.00
_cell.angle_gamma   90.00
#
_symmetry.space_group_name_H-M   'P 1'
#
loop_
_entity.id
_entity.type
_entity.pdbx_description
1 polymer ?
#
loop_
_entity_poly.entity_id
_entity_poly.type
_entity_poly.pdbx_seq_one_letter_code
_entity_poly.pdbx_strand_id
1 'polypeptide(L)' 'MLEDIKEIIKLFLEGKKDKQYDPYRDDRIYVRVTKDEKDMIKNLAKLQHRDVSNFIRWLALSKYLDDFIKQ' A
#
# COMPACT_ATOMS: atom_id res chain seq x y z
N MET A 1 -8.25 -14.68 7.92
CA MET A 1 -8.44 -13.77 6.76
C MET A 1 -8.89 -12.38 7.18
N LEU A 2 -10.04 -12.21 7.85
CA LEU A 2 -10.49 -10.89 8.30
C LEU A 2 -9.63 -10.31 9.44
N GLU A 3 -9.23 -11.15 10.39
CA GLU A 3 -8.31 -10.80 11.48
C GLU A 3 -6.93 -10.37 10.96
N ASP A 4 -6.39 -11.09 9.97
CA ASP A 4 -5.07 -10.79 9.37
C ASP A 4 -5.07 -9.41 8.68
N ILE A 5 -6.17 -9.07 7.98
CA ILE A 5 -6.34 -7.77 7.33
C ILE A 5 -6.41 -6.64 8.36
N LYS A 6 -7.12 -6.85 9.48
CA LYS A 6 -7.19 -5.86 10.58
C LYS A 6 -5.82 -5.61 11.20
N GLU A 7 -5.01 -6.65 11.35
CA GLU A 7 -3.66 -6.55 11.91
C GLU A 7 -2.73 -5.74 10.98
N ILE A 8 -2.77 -5.99 9.68
CA ILE A 8 -2.00 -5.23 8.67
C ILE A 8 -2.38 -3.74 8.69
N ILE A 9 -3.68 -3.43 8.79
CA ILE A 9 -4.17 -2.04 8.88
C ILE A 9 -3.65 -1.34 10.14
N LYS A 10 -3.70 -2.03 11.29
CA LYS A 10 -3.21 -1.50 12.55
C LYS A 10 -1.71 -1.19 12.49
N LEU A 11 -0.91 -2.09 11.91
CA LEU A 11 0.52 -1.90 11.69
C LEU A 11 0.81 -0.70 10.76
N PHE A 12 0.00 -0.52 9.72
CA PHE A 12 0.09 0.62 8.82
C PHE A 12 -0.19 1.97 9.52
N LEU A 13 -1.20 2.01 10.40
CA LEU A 13 -1.58 3.21 11.16
C LEU A 13 -0.58 3.55 12.28
N GLU A 14 0.02 2.54 12.93
CA GLU A 14 0.95 2.75 14.04
C GLU A 14 2.32 3.32 13.60
N GLY A 15 2.64 3.31 12.30
CA GLY A 15 3.85 3.97 11.75
C GLY A 15 5.17 3.49 12.38
N LYS A 16 5.21 2.28 12.96
CA LYS A 16 6.37 1.79 13.70
C LYS A 16 7.57 1.61 12.78
N LYS A 17 8.65 2.31 13.16
CA LYS A 17 9.97 2.38 12.52
C LYS A 17 10.85 1.16 12.80
N ASP A 18 10.29 0.01 13.15
CA ASP A 18 11.14 -1.15 13.39
C ASP A 18 11.60 -1.71 12.05
N LYS A 19 12.91 -1.68 11.82
CA LYS A 19 13.59 -2.42 10.72
C LYS A 19 13.53 -3.93 10.95
N GLN A 20 12.54 -4.43 11.68
CA GLN A 20 12.28 -5.85 11.76
C GLN A 20 11.57 -6.28 10.48
N TYR A 21 11.99 -7.44 9.99
CA TYR A 21 11.42 -8.11 8.85
C TYR A 21 9.89 -8.13 8.98
N ASP A 22 9.23 -7.52 8.00
CA ASP A 22 7.78 -7.47 7.89
C ASP A 22 7.36 -8.69 7.06
N PRO A 23 6.90 -9.80 7.67
CA PRO A 23 6.51 -11.00 6.93
C PRO A 23 5.36 -10.74 5.95
N TYR A 24 4.60 -9.65 6.13
CA TYR A 24 3.55 -9.23 5.20
C TYR A 24 4.09 -8.53 3.94
N ARG A 25 5.40 -8.24 3.86
CA ARG A 25 6.07 -7.73 2.65
C ARG A 25 6.63 -8.81 1.74
N ASP A 26 6.67 -10.06 2.18
CA ASP A 26 7.19 -11.15 1.36
C ASP A 26 6.25 -11.49 0.20
N ASP A 27 4.96 -11.26 0.38
CA ASP A 27 3.98 -11.41 -0.69
C ASP A 27 4.03 -10.22 -1.65
N ARG A 28 4.36 -10.53 -2.92
CA ARG A 28 4.45 -9.54 -4.00
C ARG A 28 3.14 -9.47 -4.75
N ILE A 29 2.57 -8.26 -4.82
CA ILE A 29 1.44 -7.95 -5.69
C ILE A 29 1.97 -7.48 -7.04
N TYR A 30 1.77 -8.29 -8.07
CA TYR A 30 2.12 -7.94 -9.45
C TYR A 30 0.93 -7.25 -10.13
N VAL A 31 1.05 -5.96 -10.40
CA VAL A 31 0.03 -5.19 -11.12
C VAL A 31 0.43 -5.05 -12.57
N ARG A 32 -0.41 -5.54 -13.49
CA ARG A 32 -0.25 -5.30 -14.93
C ARG A 32 -0.81 -3.93 -15.27
N VAL A 33 0.02 -3.11 -15.89
CA VAL A 33 -0.34 -1.76 -16.34
C VAL A 33 0.25 -1.52 -17.72
N THR A 34 -0.42 -0.69 -18.51
CA THR A 34 0.11 -0.13 -19.75
C THR A 34 1.29 0.80 -19.46
N LYS A 35 1.99 1.20 -20.53
CA LYS A 35 3.12 2.14 -20.42
C LYS A 35 2.67 3.49 -19.87
N ASP A 36 1.56 4.01 -20.37
CA ASP A 36 1.06 5.33 -20.00
C ASP A 36 0.61 5.35 -18.53
N GLU A 37 -0.10 4.31 -18.08
CA GLU A 37 -0.45 4.13 -16.67
C GLU A 37 0.79 4.04 -15.78
N LYS A 38 1.82 3.30 -16.22
CA LYS A 38 3.07 3.18 -15.46
C LYS A 38 3.76 4.52 -15.28
N ASP A 39 3.78 5.35 -16.31
CA ASP A 39 4.43 6.66 -16.26
C ASP A 39 3.60 7.65 -15.43
N MET A 40 2.27 7.59 -15.51
CA MET A 40 1.37 8.33 -14.60
C MET A 40 1.62 7.94 -13.13
N ILE A 41 1.66 6.64 -12.82
CA ILE A 41 1.91 6.12 -11.46
C ILE A 41 3.25 6.65 -10.92
N LYS A 42 4.31 6.63 -11.73
CA LYS A 42 5.62 7.15 -11.31
C LYS A 42 5.57 8.65 -11.00
N ASN A 43 4.87 9.43 -11.83
CA ASN A 43 4.76 10.87 -11.62
C ASN A 43 3.97 11.17 -10.35
N LEU A 44 2.87 10.48 -10.11
CA LEU A 44 2.07 10.62 -8.88
C LEU A 44 2.88 10.21 -7.62
N ALA A 45 3.61 9.10 -7.69
CA ALA A 45 4.48 8.67 -6.59
C ALA A 45 5.53 9.74 -6.24
N LYS A 46 6.16 10.35 -7.26
CA LYS A 46 7.12 11.46 -7.08
C LYS A 46 6.49 12.67 -6.43
N LEU A 47 5.31 13.09 -6.88
CA LEU A 47 4.58 14.24 -6.31
C LEU A 47 4.23 14.03 -4.83
N GLN A 48 4.03 12.78 -4.41
CA GLN A 48 3.75 12.43 -3.03
C GLN A 48 5.00 12.09 -2.20
N HIS A 49 6.20 12.28 -2.76
CA HIS A 49 7.48 11.94 -2.13
C HIS A 49 7.57 10.48 -1.66
N ARG A 50 7.01 9.55 -2.45
CA ARG A 50 7.01 8.10 -2.18
C ARG A 50 7.65 7.32 -3.34
N ASP A 51 8.26 6.18 -3.05
CA ASP A 51 8.58 5.21 -4.11
C ASP A 51 7.29 4.57 -4.67
N VAL A 52 7.39 4.04 -5.88
CA VAL A 52 6.24 3.48 -6.61
C VAL A 52 5.57 2.35 -5.82
N SER A 53 6.33 1.46 -5.19
CA SER A 53 5.78 0.33 -4.46
C SER A 53 5.00 0.79 -3.23
N ASN A 54 5.56 1.71 -2.44
CA ASN A 54 4.85 2.27 -1.29
C ASN A 54 3.68 3.15 -1.70
N PHE A 55 3.75 3.86 -2.83
CA PHE A 55 2.63 4.60 -3.37
C PHE A 55 1.46 3.68 -3.74
N ILE A 56 1.72 2.59 -4.46
CA ILE A 56 0.68 1.61 -4.84
C ILE A 56 0.08 0.92 -3.61
N ARG A 57 0.90 0.56 -2.63
CA ARG A 57 0.39 0.01 -1.35
C ARG A 57 -0.49 1.02 -0.62
N TRP A 58 -0.03 2.26 -0.50
CA TRP A 58 -0.82 3.33 0.11
C TRP A 58 -2.15 3.51 -0.62
N LEU A 59 -2.15 3.58 -1.95
CA LEU A 59 -3.36 3.75 -2.76
C LEU A 59 -4.35 2.59 -2.56
N ALA A 60 -3.86 1.35 -2.60
CA ALA A 60 -4.69 0.16 -2.38
C ALA A 60 -5.28 0.15 -0.97
N LEU A 61 -4.44 0.31 0.06
CA LEU A 61 -4.86 0.28 1.46
C LEU A 61 -5.79 1.45 1.81
N SER A 62 -5.55 2.66 1.30
CA SER A 62 -6.42 3.81 1.50
C SER A 62 -7.82 3.58 0.90
N LYS A 63 -7.90 2.97 -0.29
CA LYS A 63 -9.20 2.60 -0.88
C LYS A 63 -9.94 1.56 -0.02
N TYR A 64 -9.23 0.53 0.44
CA TYR A 64 -9.82 -0.48 1.33
C TYR A 64 -10.27 0.12 2.67
N LEU A 65 -9.51 1.05 3.24
CA LEU A 65 -9.88 1.77 4.46
C LEU A 65 -11.17 2.57 4.27
N ASP A 66 -11.29 3.31 3.16
CA ASP A 66 -12.49 4.08 2.85
C ASP A 66 -13.73 3.18 2.69
N ASP A 67 -13.57 2.00 2.07
CA ASP A 67 -14.65 1.04 1.87
C ASP A 67 -15.05 0.29 3.17
N PHE A 68 -14.11 0.09 4.11
CA PHE A 68 -14.37 -0.62 5.38
C PHE A 68 -14.81 0.30 6.54
N ILE A 69 -14.33 1.55 6.61
CA ILE A 69 -14.64 2.47 7.72
C ILE A 69 -15.99 3.19 7.51
N LYS A 70 -16.48 3.26 6.26
CA LYS A 70 -17.81 3.84 5.96
C LYS A 70 -18.97 2.85 6.06
N GLN A 71 -18.77 1.68 6.66
CA GLN A 71 -19.88 0.80 7.09
C GLN A 71 -20.41 1.22 8.47
#